data_AF-A0A1Q8VJ92-F1
#
_entry.id   AF-A0A1Q8VJ92-F1
#
_cell.length_a   1.000
_cell.length_b   1.000
_cell.length_c   1.000
_cell.angle_alpha   90.00
_cell.angle_beta   90.00
_cell.angle_gamma   90.00
#
_symmetry.space_group_name_H-M   'P 1'
#
loop_
_entity.id
_entity.type
_entity.pdbx_description
1 polymer ?
#
loop_
_entity_poly.entity_id
_entity_poly.type
_entity_poly.pdbx_seq_one_letter_code
_entity_poly.pdbx_strand_id
1 'polypeptide(L)'
;MTAPSIAAGPLDLTDIRVRLTAATSGPWARGHDELTVTAGSWPIAIVGVSRDDVTVDYENDEVFFNHVNHSADADLDLIAHAPEDIKNLLNEVTRLNEALEEISWLIETVDPDDFVYKVQIVLEDNL
;
A
#
# COMPACT_ATOMS: atom_id res chain seq x y z
N MET A 1 -21.39 14.87 -25.53
CA MET A 1 -20.54 14.27 -24.48
C MET A 1 -19.11 14.67 -24.80
N THR A 2 -18.53 15.57 -24.01
CA THR A 2 -17.08 15.82 -24.02
C THR A 2 -16.44 14.70 -23.20
N ALA A 3 -15.50 13.97 -23.82
CA ALA A 3 -14.70 12.99 -23.09
C ALA A 3 -14.00 13.71 -21.91
N PRO A 4 -13.92 13.09 -20.72
CA PRO A 4 -13.15 13.65 -19.64
C PRO A 4 -11.73 13.86 -20.16
N SER A 5 -11.26 15.09 -20.07
CA SER A 5 -9.93 15.44 -20.50
C SER A 5 -8.93 14.65 -19.66
N ILE A 6 -8.08 13.86 -20.31
CA ILE A 6 -6.81 13.37 -19.77
C ILE A 6 -5.88 14.61 -19.64
N ALA A 7 -6.31 15.65 -18.91
CA ALA A 7 -5.57 16.90 -18.73
C ALA A 7 -4.65 16.88 -17.51
N ALA A 8 -4.86 15.94 -16.60
CA ALA A 8 -3.81 15.61 -15.66
C ALA A 8 -2.85 14.71 -16.44
N GLY A 9 -1.66 15.22 -16.75
CA GLY A 9 -0.55 14.39 -17.19
C GLY A 9 -0.25 13.27 -16.17
N PRO A 10 0.78 12.45 -16.41
CA PRO A 10 1.18 11.39 -15.49
C PRO A 10 1.25 11.89 -14.04
N LEU A 11 0.76 11.06 -13.11
CA LEU A 11 0.85 11.38 -11.69
C LEU A 11 2.34 11.42 -11.27
N ASP A 12 2.80 12.58 -10.78
CA ASP A 12 4.12 12.69 -10.16
C ASP A 12 4.11 12.05 -8.77
N LEU A 13 4.81 10.92 -8.64
CA LEU A 13 4.91 10.14 -7.40
C LEU A 13 6.19 10.43 -6.60
N THR A 14 7.04 11.37 -7.04
CA THR A 14 8.37 11.60 -6.47
C THR A 14 8.31 11.90 -4.97
N ASP A 15 7.52 12.90 -4.57
CA ASP A 15 7.40 13.30 -3.17
C ASP A 15 6.77 12.21 -2.29
N ILE A 16 5.86 11.41 -2.86
CA ILE A 16 5.25 10.28 -2.14
C ILE A 16 6.29 9.19 -1.88
N ARG A 17 7.09 8.84 -2.88
CA ARG A 17 8.19 7.86 -2.75
C ARG A 17 9.23 8.31 -1.72
N VAL A 18 9.56 9.60 -1.71
CA VAL A 18 10.49 10.19 -0.72
C VAL A 18 9.92 10.07 0.70
N ARG A 19 8.67 10.48 0.92
CA ARG A 19 8.02 10.37 2.24
C ARG A 19 7.90 8.92 2.70
N LEU A 20 7.54 8.01 1.81
CA LEU A 20 7.44 6.58 2.11
C LEU A 20 8.80 6.03 2.54
N THR A 21 9.84 6.26 1.74
CA THR A 21 11.20 5.80 2.05
C THR A 21 11.69 6.31 3.41
N ALA A 22 11.39 7.57 3.73
CA ALA A 22 11.73 8.16 5.02
C ALA A 22 10.96 7.50 6.19
N ALA A 23 9.70 7.13 5.97
CA ALA A 23 8.84 6.53 6.99
C ALA A 23 9.08 5.01 7.19
N THR A 24 9.60 4.30 6.18
CA THR A 24 9.64 2.83 6.17
C THR A 24 11.06 2.25 6.12
N SER A 25 11.97 2.79 6.94
CA SER A 25 13.42 2.57 6.79
C SER A 25 13.98 1.19 7.18
N GLY A 26 13.24 0.29 7.83
CA GLY A 26 13.84 -0.97 8.26
C GLY A 26 12.91 -1.91 8.98
N PRO A 27 13.17 -3.22 8.86
CA PRO A 27 12.17 -4.22 8.52
C PRO A 27 11.01 -4.11 9.47
N TRP A 28 9.85 -3.82 8.89
CA TRP A 28 8.60 -3.85 9.62
C TRP A 28 8.27 -5.32 9.86
N ALA A 29 8.06 -5.66 11.12
CA ALA A 29 7.74 -7.02 11.51
C ALA A 29 6.75 -7.00 12.65
N ARG A 30 5.94 -8.05 12.72
CA ARG A 30 5.17 -8.34 13.92
C ARG A 30 6.14 -8.59 15.08
N GLY A 31 5.94 -7.87 16.17
CA GLY A 31 6.72 -7.99 17.39
C GLY A 31 6.41 -9.27 18.16
N HIS A 32 7.24 -9.54 19.18
CA HIS A 32 7.19 -10.78 19.95
C HIS A 32 6.07 -10.82 21.01
N ASP A 33 5.50 -9.68 21.37
CA ASP A 33 4.48 -9.51 22.42
C ASP A 33 3.05 -9.46 21.87
N GLU A 34 2.83 -10.11 20.72
CA GLU A 34 1.55 -10.33 20.03
C GLU A 34 0.75 -9.07 19.64
N LEU A 35 1.16 -7.87 20.07
CA LEU A 35 0.42 -6.61 19.89
C LEU A 35 1.25 -5.49 19.25
N THR A 36 2.54 -5.69 19.01
CA THR A 36 3.39 -4.64 18.46
C THR A 36 3.76 -4.91 17.01
N VAL A 37 3.98 -3.83 16.25
CA VAL A 37 4.78 -3.85 15.03
C VAL A 37 6.07 -3.10 15.32
N THR A 38 7.20 -3.66 14.91
CA THR A 38 8.52 -3.05 15.09
C THR A 38 9.13 -2.66 13.75
N ALA A 39 9.94 -1.61 13.74
CA ALA A 39 10.89 -1.31 12.68
C ALA A 39 12.30 -1.64 13.19
N GLY A 40 12.82 -2.81 12.82
CA GLY A 40 13.99 -3.39 13.49
C GLY A 40 13.67 -3.68 14.97
N SER A 41 14.40 -3.06 15.90
CA SER A 41 14.19 -3.22 17.35
C SER A 41 13.27 -2.17 17.97
N TRP A 42 12.76 -1.21 17.20
CA TRP A 42 11.96 -0.10 17.72
C TRP A 42 10.46 -0.36 17.51
N PRO A 43 9.61 -0.26 18.55
CA PRO A 43 8.16 -0.35 18.38
C PRO A 43 7.63 0.88 17.65
N ILE A 44 6.79 0.67 16.64
CA ILE A 44 6.20 1.75 15.82
C ILE A 44 4.67 1.80 15.92
N ALA A 45 4.02 0.70 16.31
CA ALA A 45 2.59 0.63 16.57
C ALA A 45 2.31 -0.41 17.66
N ILE A 46 1.26 -0.15 18.45
CA ILE A 46 0.67 -1.10 19.39
C ILE A 46 -0.81 -1.19 19.05
N VAL A 47 -1.29 -2.40 18.74
CA VAL A 47 -2.64 -2.68 18.29
C VAL A 47 -3.49 -3.18 19.45
N GLY A 48 -4.76 -2.79 19.51
CA GLY A 48 -5.71 -3.31 20.50
C GLY A 48 -5.53 -2.79 21.93
N VAL A 49 -5.14 -1.51 22.09
CA VAL A 49 -4.93 -0.89 23.42
C VAL A 49 -6.16 -0.17 23.98
N SER A 50 -7.38 -0.55 23.58
CA SER A 50 -8.59 -0.06 24.26
C SER A 50 -8.79 -0.78 25.59
N ARG A 51 -9.43 -0.10 26.55
CA ARG A 51 -9.92 -0.73 27.78
C ARG A 51 -10.85 -1.93 27.50
N ASP A 52 -11.57 -1.87 26.38
CA ASP A 52 -12.50 -2.92 25.96
C ASP A 52 -11.80 -4.14 25.34
N ASP A 53 -10.53 -4.00 24.95
CA ASP A 53 -9.71 -5.06 24.34
C ASP A 53 -8.94 -5.90 25.38
N VAL A 54 -9.06 -5.53 26.66
CA VAL A 54 -8.34 -6.13 27.78
C VAL A 54 -9.34 -6.82 28.71
N THR A 55 -9.29 -8.16 28.76
CA THR A 55 -9.92 -8.90 29.86
C THR A 55 -8.90 -9.14 30.96
N VAL A 56 -9.25 -8.74 32.17
CA VAL A 56 -8.48 -9.06 33.37
C VAL A 56 -8.99 -10.40 33.87
N ASP A 57 -8.18 -11.44 33.73
CA ASP A 57 -8.39 -12.71 34.42
C ASP A 57 -7.43 -12.80 35.62
N TYR A 58 -7.82 -13.57 36.63
CA TYR A 58 -6.98 -13.83 37.79
C TYR A 58 -6.58 -15.30 37.78
N GLU A 59 -5.35 -15.58 37.37
CA GLU A 59 -4.76 -16.91 37.46
C GLU A 59 -3.80 -16.94 38.65
N ASN A 60 -4.01 -17.86 39.61
CA ASN A 60 -3.14 -18.03 40.80
C ASN A 60 -2.90 -16.74 41.62
N ASP A 61 -3.93 -15.92 41.83
CA ASP A 61 -3.85 -14.61 42.52
C ASP A 61 -2.95 -13.56 41.81
N GLU A 62 -2.54 -13.83 40.57
CA GLU A 62 -1.80 -12.89 39.71
C GLU A 62 -2.71 -12.33 38.61
N VAL A 63 -2.51 -11.06 38.27
CA VAL A 63 -3.26 -10.39 37.19
C VAL A 63 -2.76 -10.94 35.85
N PHE A 64 -3.62 -11.68 35.15
CA PHE A 64 -3.37 -12.16 33.80
C PHE A 64 -4.17 -11.31 32.82
N PHE A 65 -3.49 -10.65 31.89
CA PHE A 65 -4.14 -9.87 30.84
C PHE A 65 -4.38 -10.78 29.64
N ASN A 66 -5.65 -11.15 29.41
CA ASN A 66 -6.04 -11.87 28.21
C ASN A 66 -6.57 -10.86 27.18
N HIS A 67 -5.86 -10.74 26.07
CA HIS A 67 -6.18 -9.81 24.99
C HIS A 67 -7.27 -10.44 24.10
N VAL A 68 -8.43 -9.80 24.03
CA VAL A 68 -9.59 -10.33 23.29
C VAL A 68 -9.90 -9.41 22.13
N ASN A 69 -8.91 -9.18 21.27
CA ASN A 69 -9.14 -8.36 20.10
C ASN A 69 -9.22 -9.23 18.85
N HIS A 70 -10.45 -9.38 18.34
CA HIS A 70 -10.75 -10.16 17.13
C HIS A 70 -10.10 -9.56 15.85
N SER A 71 -9.69 -8.29 15.85
CA SER A 71 -9.01 -7.67 14.71
C SER A 71 -7.51 -7.48 14.89
N ALA A 72 -6.95 -7.68 16.09
CA ALA A 72 -5.55 -7.35 16.35
C ALA A 72 -4.58 -8.10 15.43
N ASP A 73 -4.81 -9.38 15.18
CA ASP A 73 -4.02 -10.15 14.22
C ASP A 73 -4.05 -9.54 12.80
N ALA A 74 -5.24 -9.14 12.33
CA ALA A 74 -5.42 -8.57 11.00
C ALA A 74 -4.81 -7.17 10.89
N ASP A 75 -4.94 -6.36 11.93
CA ASP A 75 -4.37 -5.01 12.01
C ASP A 75 -2.84 -5.07 12.06
N LEU A 76 -2.27 -6.02 12.81
CA LEU A 76 -0.82 -6.26 12.86
C LEU A 76 -0.29 -6.70 11.50
N ASP A 77 -1.00 -7.60 10.83
CA ASP A 77 -0.63 -8.09 9.51
C ASP A 77 -0.68 -6.96 8.48
N LEU A 78 -1.75 -6.17 8.47
CA LEU A 78 -1.90 -5.00 7.61
C LEU A 78 -0.77 -3.98 7.82
N ILE A 79 -0.50 -3.60 9.08
CA ILE A 79 0.52 -2.60 9.37
C ILE A 79 1.91 -3.14 9.01
N ALA A 80 2.24 -4.39 9.37
CA ALA A 80 3.55 -4.97 9.10
C ALA A 80 3.86 -5.03 7.58
N HIS A 81 2.85 -5.28 6.75
CA HIS A 81 3.00 -5.36 5.29
C HIS A 81 2.83 -4.03 4.56
N ALA A 82 2.22 -3.02 5.20
CA ALA A 82 1.91 -1.73 4.58
C ALA A 82 3.09 -1.08 3.81
N PRO A 83 4.35 -1.09 4.28
CA PRO A 83 5.46 -0.54 3.51
C PRO A 83 5.64 -1.18 2.14
N GLU A 84 5.48 -2.50 2.04
CA GLU A 84 5.71 -3.22 0.80
C GLU A 84 4.49 -3.12 -0.12
N ASP A 85 3.29 -3.24 0.44
CA ASP A 85 2.04 -3.07 -0.30
C ASP A 85 1.93 -1.68 -0.92
N ILE A 86 2.30 -0.62 -0.17
CA ILE A 86 2.30 0.75 -0.72
C ILE A 86 3.34 0.90 -1.84
N LYS A 87 4.53 0.30 -1.73
CA LYS A 87 5.52 0.33 -2.82
C LYS A 87 4.99 -0.38 -4.06
N ASN A 88 4.36 -1.54 -3.90
CA ASN A 88 3.75 -2.28 -5.00
C ASN A 88 2.66 -1.47 -5.69
N LEU A 89 1.78 -0.83 -4.91
CA LEU A 89 0.76 0.09 -5.44
C LEU A 89 1.38 1.27 -6.19
N LEU A 90 2.45 1.89 -5.68
CA LEU A 90 3.13 2.98 -6.37
C LEU A 90 3.79 2.53 -7.68
N ASN A 91 4.34 1.32 -7.72
CA ASN A 91 4.89 0.74 -8.95
C ASN A 91 3.79 0.47 -9.97
N GLU A 92 2.62 0.01 -9.52
CA GLU A 92 1.47 -0.18 -10.40
C GLU A 92 0.97 1.15 -10.98
N VAL A 93 0.89 2.22 -10.16
CA VAL A 93 0.55 3.56 -10.66
C VAL A 93 1.58 4.06 -11.68
N THR A 94 2.88 3.79 -11.47
CA THR A 94 3.91 4.10 -12.47
C THR A 94 3.67 3.37 -13.79
N ARG A 95 3.42 2.05 -13.76
CA ARG A 95 3.10 1.25 -14.95
C ARG A 95 1.89 1.80 -15.71
N LEU A 96 0.82 2.16 -14.99
CA LEU A 96 -0.38 2.73 -15.58
C LEU A 96 -0.14 4.13 -16.18
N ASN A 97 0.67 4.97 -15.53
CA ASN A 97 1.07 6.26 -16.10
C ASN A 97 1.84 6.09 -17.41
N GLU A 98 2.81 5.18 -17.47
CA GLU A 98 3.60 4.88 -18.67
C GLU A 98 2.72 4.41 -19.83
N ALA A 99 1.79 3.49 -19.57
CA ALA A 99 0.83 3.02 -20.57
C ALA A 99 -0.07 4.15 -21.10
N LEU A 100 -0.54 5.04 -20.23
CA LEU A 100 -1.37 6.18 -20.63
C LEU A 100 -0.58 7.22 -21.44
N GLU A 101 0.67 7.49 -21.08
CA GLU A 101 1.56 8.34 -21.86
C GLU A 101 1.79 7.79 -23.26
N GLU A 102 2.05 6.48 -23.38
CA GLU A 102 2.25 5.84 -24.67
C GLU A 102 0.98 5.90 -25.52
N ILE A 103 -0.20 5.61 -24.95
CA ILE A 103 -1.47 5.77 -25.66
C ILE A 103 -1.69 7.21 -26.11
N SER A 104 -1.38 8.19 -25.25
CA SER A 104 -1.47 9.62 -25.60
C SER A 104 -0.57 9.96 -26.78
N TRP A 105 0.65 9.44 -26.81
CA TRP A 105 1.58 9.61 -27.92
C TRP A 105 1.08 8.95 -29.20
N LEU A 106 0.50 7.75 -29.11
CA LEU A 106 -0.07 7.04 -30.26
C LEU A 106 -1.26 7.80 -30.88
N ILE A 107 -2.11 8.45 -30.06
CA ILE A 107 -3.23 9.28 -30.55
C ILE A 107 -2.73 10.40 -31.47
N GLU A 108 -1.57 10.99 -31.15
CA GLU A 108 -1.03 12.13 -31.88
C GLU A 108 -0.23 11.73 -33.13
N THR A 109 0.33 10.52 -33.16
CA THR A 109 1.40 10.16 -34.11
C THR A 109 1.07 9.00 -35.02
N VAL A 110 0.10 8.16 -34.68
CA VAL A 110 -0.23 6.95 -35.45
C VAL A 110 -1.46 7.18 -36.32
N ASP A 111 -1.42 6.64 -37.53
CA ASP A 111 -2.56 6.66 -38.45
C ASP A 111 -3.78 5.94 -37.83
N PRO A 112 -5.01 6.42 -38.07
CA PRO A 112 -6.22 5.84 -37.46
C PRO A 112 -6.39 4.34 -37.70
N ASP A 113 -5.91 3.83 -38.84
CA ASP A 113 -6.02 2.42 -39.22
C ASP A 113 -5.11 1.51 -38.36
N ASP A 114 -3.97 2.02 -37.88
CA ASP A 114 -3.00 1.28 -37.06
C ASP A 114 -3.19 1.54 -35.55
N PHE A 115 -3.90 2.60 -35.19
CA PHE A 115 -4.06 3.07 -33.81
C PHE A 115 -4.60 1.97 -32.88
N VAL A 116 -5.69 1.29 -33.28
CA VAL A 116 -6.35 0.27 -32.45
C VAL A 116 -5.40 -0.89 -32.14
N TYR A 117 -4.64 -1.35 -33.15
CA TYR A 117 -3.69 -2.44 -32.99
C TYR A 117 -2.54 -2.04 -32.05
N LYS A 118 -2.03 -0.80 -32.17
CA LYS A 118 -0.96 -0.31 -31.31
C LYS A 118 -1.41 -0.15 -29.86
N VAL A 119 -2.60 0.40 -29.61
CA VAL A 119 -3.16 0.50 -28.26
C VAL A 119 -3.35 -0.87 -27.63
N GLN A 120 -3.79 -1.88 -28.41
CA GLN A 120 -3.92 -3.25 -27.89
C GLN A 120 -2.59 -3.78 -27.36
N ILE A 121 -1.48 -3.58 -28.09
CA ILE A 121 -0.15 -4.01 -27.63
C ILE A 121 0.21 -3.33 -26.30
N VAL A 122 0.02 -2.01 -26.20
CA VAL A 122 0.34 -1.27 -24.95
C VAL A 122 -0.46 -1.82 -23.77
N LEU A 123 -1.73 -2.14 -23.97
CA LEU A 123 -2.58 -2.72 -22.92
C LEU A 123 -2.15 -4.14 -22.56
N GLU A 124 -1.77 -4.98 -23.54
CA GLU A 124 -1.30 -6.35 -23.28
C GLU A 124 0.05 -6.39 -22.56
N ASP A 125 0.93 -5.43 -22.83
CA ASP A 125 2.24 -5.32 -22.16
C ASP A 125 2.12 -4.72 -20.74
N ASN A 126 1.03 -3.98 -20.46
CA ASN A 126 0.86 -3.19 -19.23
C ASN A 126 -0.43 -3.45 -18.44
N LEU A 127 -1.20 -4.52 -18.70
CA LEU A 127 -2.36 -4.96 -17.89
C LEU A 127 -2.44 -6.48 -17.76
#